data_AF-D5EHY9-F1
#
_entry.id   AF-D5EHY9-F1
#
_cell.length_a   1.000
_cell.length_b   1.000
_cell.length_c   1.000
_cell.angle_alpha   90.00
_cell.angle_beta   90.00
_cell.angle_gamma   90.00
#
_symmetry.space_group_name_H-M   'P 1'
#
loop_
_entity.id
_entity.type
_entity.pdbx_description
1 polymer ?
#
loop_
_entity_poly.entity_id
_entity_poly.type
_entity_poly.pdbx_seq_one_letter_code
_entity_poly.pdbx_strand_id
1 'polypeptide(L)'
;MMKLHKGNCNRRAQQGGFTLVEVVLALGIFLVTILALVGLLGPTLKSVNDVETTDELVSVVNSINAFLQNSPEIAVSGSSKFDTLYNQVRASGTATIYVFNEYVSGQSAESRLRIGFESASSVGANALVTNFNNASGTIYRAVLSTSPVTPSNFRSGSRNGSGIYTLSSAVNSYHEGFLALEIRIFAREQDLRAIQSGSMDRTTTILANLNNEEPIFTYNTAIVR
;
A
#
# COMPACT_ATOMS: atom_id res chain seq x y z
N MET A 1 39.35 40.66 80.89
CA MET A 1 39.53 39.19 80.84
C MET A 1 38.23 38.59 80.32
N MET A 2 38.12 38.31 79.02
CA MET A 2 36.86 37.95 78.35
C MET A 2 37.00 36.51 77.82
N LYS A 3 36.25 35.57 78.41
CA LYS A 3 36.22 34.16 77.99
C LYS A 3 35.32 34.03 76.76
N LEU A 4 35.92 33.74 75.60
CA LEU A 4 35.20 33.28 74.41
C LEU A 4 34.80 31.82 74.60
N HIS A 5 33.50 31.56 74.63
CA HIS A 5 32.93 30.21 74.66
C HIS A 5 32.86 29.68 73.22
N LYS A 6 33.71 28.70 72.92
CA LYS A 6 33.73 28.00 71.62
C LYS A 6 32.65 26.93 71.65
N GLY A 7 31.49 27.24 71.05
CA GLY A 7 30.42 26.27 70.83
C GLY A 7 30.84 25.22 69.81
N ASN A 8 31.06 23.98 70.27
CA ASN A 8 31.24 22.83 69.39
C ASN A 8 29.90 22.43 68.78
N CYS A 9 29.63 22.87 67.54
CA CYS A 9 28.58 22.29 66.71
C CYS A 9 29.03 20.90 66.21
N ASN A 10 28.64 19.87 66.96
CA ASN A 10 28.80 18.48 66.57
C ASN A 10 27.77 18.15 65.47
N ARG A 11 28.13 18.38 64.19
CA ARG A 11 27.35 17.84 63.06
C ARG A 11 27.57 16.32 63.03
N ARG A 12 26.66 15.56 63.63
CA ARG A 12 26.51 14.13 63.32
C ARG A 12 26.15 14.05 61.83
N ALA A 13 27.10 13.62 61.00
CA ALA A 13 26.77 13.08 59.70
C ALA A 13 25.95 11.81 59.97
N GLN A 14 24.62 11.91 59.90
CA GLN A 14 23.76 10.74 59.80
C GLN A 14 24.09 10.07 58.46
N GLN A 15 25.04 9.13 58.48
CA GLN A 15 25.16 8.13 57.42
C GLN A 15 24.00 7.16 57.62
N GLY A 16 22.83 7.54 57.12
CA GLY A 16 21.66 6.67 57.06
C GLY A 16 21.85 5.68 55.91
N GLY A 17 22.00 4.39 56.22
CA GLY A 17 21.82 3.34 55.23
C GLY A 17 20.34 3.20 54.87
N PHE A 18 20.06 2.82 53.62
CA PHE A 18 18.69 2.55 53.17
C PHE A 18 18.08 1.39 53.97
N THR A 19 16.80 1.51 54.33
CA THR A 19 16.09 0.42 54.99
C THR A 19 15.75 -0.67 53.97
N LEU A 20 15.68 -1.93 54.42
CA LEU A 20 15.32 -3.06 53.55
C LEU A 20 13.94 -2.86 52.88
N VAL A 21 12.99 -2.26 53.61
CA VAL A 21 11.65 -1.94 53.10
C VAL A 21 11.71 -0.87 51.99
N GLU A 22 12.55 0.15 52.15
CA GLU A 22 12.72 1.22 51.16
C GLU A 22 13.33 0.70 49.86
N VAL A 23 14.33 -0.19 49.95
CA VAL A 23 14.94 -0.83 48.77
C VAL A 23 13.93 -1.73 48.05
N VAL A 24 13.16 -2.52 48.79
CA VAL A 24 12.12 -3.40 48.20
C VAL A 24 11.01 -2.56 47.56
N LEU A 25 10.59 -1.47 48.20
CA LEU A 25 9.60 -0.56 47.65
C LEU A 25 10.12 0.11 46.37
N ALA A 26 11.38 0.56 46.37
CA ALA A 26 12.01 1.16 45.19
C ALA A 26 12.12 0.17 44.02
N LEU A 27 12.56 -1.07 44.29
CA LEU A 27 12.60 -2.14 43.28
C LEU A 27 11.19 -2.52 42.78
N GLY A 28 10.20 -2.54 43.68
CA GLY A 28 8.81 -2.82 43.34
C GLY A 28 8.23 -1.77 42.39
N ILE A 29 8.40 -0.48 42.71
CA ILE A 29 7.96 0.61 41.83
C ILE A 29 8.70 0.55 40.49
N PHE A 30 10.01 0.32 40.50
CA PHE A 30 10.82 0.23 39.29
C PHE A 30 10.38 -0.92 38.36
N LEU A 31 10.09 -2.09 38.91
CA LEU A 31 9.61 -3.24 38.12
C LEU A 31 8.21 -2.98 37.53
N VAL A 32 7.31 -2.38 38.32
CA VAL A 32 5.95 -2.05 37.85
C VAL A 32 5.99 -1.02 36.73
N THR A 33 6.85 0.00 36.80
CA THR A 33 6.96 1.01 35.74
C THR A 33 7.55 0.42 34.46
N ILE A 34 8.53 -0.48 34.53
CA ILE A 34 9.05 -1.18 33.34
C ILE A 34 7.98 -2.05 32.70
N LEU A 35 7.23 -2.84 33.48
CA LEU A 35 6.14 -3.66 32.97
C LEU A 35 5.05 -2.81 32.31
N ALA A 36 4.71 -1.66 32.90
CA ALA A 36 3.76 -0.72 32.31
C ALA A 36 4.28 -0.15 30.97
N LEU A 37 5.55 0.25 30.89
CA LEU A 37 6.15 0.78 29.65
C LEU A 37 6.20 -0.28 28.55
N VAL A 38 6.63 -1.50 28.86
CA VAL A 38 6.66 -2.61 27.90
C VAL A 38 5.24 -2.99 27.46
N GLY A 39 4.27 -2.95 28.37
CA GLY A 39 2.86 -3.18 28.06
C GLY A 39 2.26 -2.18 27.07
N LEU A 40 2.78 -0.94 27.05
CA LEU A 40 2.35 0.10 26.10
C LEU A 40 3.03 0.01 24.73
N LEU A 41 4.20 -0.63 24.62
CA LEU A 41 4.93 -0.75 23.35
C LEU A 41 4.15 -1.49 22.27
N GLY A 42 3.42 -2.56 22.62
CA GLY A 42 2.63 -3.34 21.65
C GLY A 42 1.56 -2.49 20.95
N PRO A 43 0.66 -1.82 21.70
CA PRO A 43 -0.31 -0.89 21.14
C PRO A 43 0.32 0.27 20.36
N THR A 44 1.43 0.84 20.83
CA THR A 44 2.11 1.93 20.13
C THR A 44 2.68 1.49 18.79
N LEU A 45 3.40 0.36 18.74
CA LEU A 45 3.96 -0.18 17.50
C LEU A 45 2.87 -0.55 16.49
N LYS A 46 1.78 -1.16 16.96
CA LYS A 46 0.62 -1.45 16.11
C LYS A 46 0.01 -0.16 15.55
N SER A 47 -0.19 0.85 16.39
CA SER A 47 -0.75 2.14 15.96
C SER A 47 0.13 2.83 14.93
N VAL A 48 1.46 2.75 15.05
CA VAL A 48 2.39 3.33 14.06
C VAL A 48 2.29 2.57 12.74
N ASN A 49 2.32 1.23 12.78
CA ASN A 49 2.20 0.40 11.59
C ASN A 49 0.86 0.59 10.85
N ASP A 50 -0.24 0.71 11.59
CA ASP A 50 -1.56 0.92 11.02
C ASP A 50 -1.66 2.29 10.31
N VAL A 51 -1.00 3.32 10.87
CA VAL A 51 -0.90 4.66 10.26
C VAL A 51 -0.03 4.62 9.00
N GLU A 52 1.14 3.99 9.06
CA GLU A 52 2.03 3.83 7.90
C GLU A 52 1.33 3.13 6.73
N THR A 53 0.65 2.02 7.03
CA THR A 53 -0.11 1.26 6.02
C THR A 53 -1.21 2.11 5.40
N THR A 54 -1.89 2.94 6.19
CA THR A 54 -2.96 3.82 5.71
C THR A 54 -2.42 4.92 4.80
N ASP A 55 -1.33 5.58 5.21
CA ASP A 55 -0.70 6.67 4.45
C ASP A 55 -0.14 6.15 3.11
N GLU A 56 0.50 4.98 3.12
CA GLU A 56 0.96 4.31 1.90
C GLU A 56 -0.21 3.99 0.97
N LEU A 57 -1.31 3.44 1.48
CA LEU A 57 -2.48 3.11 0.67
C LEU A 57 -3.12 4.35 0.03
N VAL A 58 -3.23 5.45 0.77
CA VAL A 58 -3.72 6.73 0.24
C VAL A 58 -2.80 7.23 -0.88
N SER A 59 -1.49 7.12 -0.71
CA SER A 59 -0.51 7.47 -1.74
C SER A 59 -0.66 6.61 -3.01
N VAL A 60 -0.84 5.30 -2.85
CA VAL A 60 -1.08 4.36 -3.97
C VAL A 60 -2.37 4.72 -4.71
N VAL A 61 -3.48 4.93 -4.01
CA VAL A 61 -4.77 5.31 -4.61
C VAL A 61 -4.65 6.63 -5.39
N ASN A 62 -4.01 7.63 -4.80
CA ASN A 62 -3.80 8.93 -5.45
C ASN A 62 -2.92 8.80 -6.69
N SER A 63 -1.87 7.98 -6.63
CA SER A 63 -0.97 7.74 -7.74
C SER A 63 -1.67 7.02 -8.90
N ILE A 64 -2.49 6.00 -8.60
CA ILE A 64 -3.32 5.31 -9.59
C ILE A 64 -4.28 6.27 -10.26
N ASN A 65 -5.00 7.08 -9.48
CA ASN A 65 -5.95 8.05 -10.03
C ASN A 65 -5.23 9.10 -10.88
N ALA A 66 -4.10 9.65 -10.41
CA ALA A 66 -3.31 10.60 -11.19
C ALA A 66 -2.81 10.00 -12.50
N PHE A 67 -2.31 8.76 -12.49
CA PHE A 67 -1.88 8.07 -13.69
C PHE A 67 -3.04 7.82 -14.66
N LEU A 68 -4.16 7.29 -14.17
CA LEU A 68 -5.35 7.04 -14.98
C LEU A 68 -5.95 8.32 -15.57
N GLN A 69 -5.89 9.45 -14.86
CA GLN A 69 -6.47 10.71 -15.33
C GLN A 69 -5.51 11.51 -16.22
N ASN A 70 -4.21 11.50 -15.93
CA ASN A 70 -3.29 12.46 -16.54
C ASN A 70 -2.26 11.82 -17.47
N SER A 71 -2.10 10.49 -17.50
CA SER A 71 -1.07 9.86 -18.34
C SER A 71 -1.50 9.82 -19.81
N PRO A 72 -0.79 10.52 -20.72
CA PRO A 72 -1.03 10.41 -22.16
C PRO A 72 -0.51 9.08 -22.72
N GLU A 73 0.40 8.42 -22.01
CA GLU A 73 1.08 7.20 -22.45
C GLU A 73 0.17 5.97 -22.47
N ILE A 74 -1.00 6.04 -21.83
CA ILE A 74 -1.97 4.96 -21.79
C ILE A 74 -2.56 4.72 -23.18
N ALA A 75 -2.79 5.79 -23.94
CA ALA A 75 -3.43 5.70 -25.24
C ALA A 75 -2.52 5.01 -26.26
N VAL A 76 -3.07 4.06 -27.02
CA VAL A 76 -2.41 3.54 -28.22
C VAL A 76 -2.51 4.58 -29.35
N SER A 77 -1.53 4.60 -30.25
CA SER A 77 -1.49 5.58 -31.35
C SER A 77 -2.78 5.59 -32.16
N GLY A 78 -3.40 6.77 -32.29
CA GLY A 78 -4.65 6.95 -33.02
C GLY A 78 -5.93 6.61 -32.23
N SER A 79 -5.84 6.29 -30.94
CA SER A 79 -6.98 6.03 -30.06
C SER A 79 -7.02 7.00 -28.88
N SER A 80 -8.19 7.19 -28.28
CA SER A 80 -8.31 7.89 -27.00
C SER A 80 -7.88 6.97 -25.85
N LYS A 81 -7.50 7.56 -24.72
CA LYS A 81 -7.25 6.81 -23.48
C LYS A 81 -8.49 6.02 -23.06
N PHE A 82 -9.67 6.63 -23.20
CA PHE A 82 -10.94 5.99 -22.94
C PHE A 82 -11.12 4.73 -23.79
N ASP A 83 -11.00 4.84 -25.11
CA ASP A 83 -11.20 3.72 -26.02
C ASP A 83 -10.16 2.62 -25.76
N THR A 84 -8.92 3.00 -25.45
CA THR A 84 -7.84 2.05 -25.11
C THR A 84 -8.18 1.25 -23.86
N LEU A 85 -8.54 1.92 -22.75
CA LEU A 85 -8.89 1.22 -21.51
C LEU A 85 -10.20 0.44 -21.61
N TYR A 86 -11.19 0.97 -22.33
CA TYR A 86 -12.43 0.26 -22.60
C TYR A 86 -12.17 -1.06 -23.32
N ASN A 87 -11.38 -1.02 -24.39
CA ASN A 87 -11.05 -2.21 -25.18
C ASN A 87 -10.22 -3.22 -24.37
N GLN A 88 -9.26 -2.75 -23.56
CA GLN A 88 -8.49 -3.63 -22.66
C GLN A 88 -9.40 -4.34 -21.65
N VAL A 89 -10.22 -3.59 -20.90
CA VAL A 89 -11.12 -4.15 -19.88
C VAL A 89 -12.17 -5.06 -20.51
N ARG A 90 -12.67 -4.73 -21.70
CA ARG A 90 -13.63 -5.58 -22.43
C ARG A 90 -13.00 -6.89 -22.89
N ALA A 91 -11.80 -6.83 -23.47
CA ALA A 91 -11.15 -8.00 -24.06
C ALA A 91 -10.66 -9.00 -22.99
N SER A 92 -10.03 -8.48 -21.92
CA SER A 92 -9.42 -9.30 -20.88
C SER A 92 -10.27 -9.43 -19.61
N GLY A 93 -11.43 -8.75 -19.56
CA GLY A 93 -12.25 -8.60 -18.34
C GLY A 93 -11.66 -7.64 -17.31
N THR A 94 -10.34 -7.41 -17.34
CA THR A 94 -9.59 -6.59 -16.39
C THR A 94 -8.45 -5.83 -17.06
N ALA A 95 -7.94 -4.82 -16.35
CA ALA A 95 -6.63 -4.24 -16.60
C ALA A 95 -5.84 -4.22 -15.27
N THR A 96 -4.58 -4.60 -15.30
CA THR A 96 -3.74 -4.68 -14.09
C THR A 96 -2.73 -3.54 -14.10
N ILE A 97 -2.66 -2.77 -13.02
CA ILE A 97 -1.64 -1.74 -12.77
C ILE A 97 -0.73 -2.19 -11.64
N TYR A 98 0.56 -1.94 -11.79
CA TYR A 98 1.54 -2.05 -10.71
C TYR A 98 1.95 -0.68 -10.23
N VAL A 99 2.11 -0.55 -8.90
CA VAL A 99 2.62 0.65 -8.23
C VAL A 99 3.71 0.21 -7.27
N PHE A 100 4.93 0.70 -7.46
CA PHE A 100 6.08 0.33 -6.65
C PHE A 100 7.17 1.38 -6.77
N ASN A 101 8.10 1.41 -5.83
CA ASN A 101 9.31 2.21 -5.99
C ASN A 101 10.35 1.41 -6.76
N GLU A 102 11.10 2.06 -7.63
CA GLU A 102 12.27 1.48 -8.29
C GLU A 102 13.52 2.31 -8.03
N TYR A 103 14.67 1.66 -7.88
CA TYR A 103 15.95 2.36 -7.92
C TYR A 103 16.20 2.86 -9.34
N VAL A 104 16.71 4.09 -9.46
CA VAL A 104 17.01 4.71 -10.77
C VAL A 104 18.00 3.87 -11.58
N SER A 105 18.90 3.16 -10.90
CA SER A 105 19.73 2.09 -11.42
C SER A 105 20.02 1.07 -10.31
N GLY A 106 20.46 -0.15 -10.65
CA GLY A 106 20.74 -1.20 -9.67
C GLY A 106 21.83 -0.88 -8.64
N GLN A 107 22.54 0.25 -8.79
CA GLN A 107 23.56 0.74 -7.85
C GLN A 107 23.18 2.11 -7.23
N SER A 108 21.99 2.62 -7.52
CA SER A 108 21.54 3.94 -7.02
C SER A 108 20.91 3.80 -5.63
N ALA A 109 21.20 4.75 -4.74
CA ALA A 109 20.43 4.94 -3.51
C ALA A 109 19.12 5.73 -3.75
N GLU A 110 18.99 6.39 -4.90
CA GLU A 110 17.78 7.13 -5.25
C GLU A 110 16.71 6.20 -5.79
N SER A 111 15.49 6.34 -5.26
CA SER A 111 14.29 5.65 -5.71
C SER A 111 13.29 6.63 -6.32
N ARG A 112 12.45 6.12 -7.22
CA ARG A 112 11.31 6.84 -7.79
C ARG A 112 10.10 5.94 -7.84
N LEU A 113 8.91 6.54 -7.79
CA LEU A 113 7.66 5.82 -7.98
C LEU A 113 7.52 5.39 -9.45
N ARG A 114 7.38 4.09 -9.67
CA ARG A 114 6.98 3.49 -10.95
C ARG A 114 5.52 3.08 -10.89
N ILE A 115 4.77 3.51 -11.90
CA ILE A 115 3.40 3.10 -12.13
C ILE A 115 3.23 2.72 -13.59
N GLY A 116 2.48 1.65 -13.85
CA GLY A 116 2.13 1.25 -15.21
C GLY A 116 1.34 -0.05 -15.27
N PHE A 117 0.82 -0.35 -16.44
CA PHE A 117 0.07 -1.56 -16.73
C PHE A 117 0.97 -2.78 -16.84
N GLU A 118 0.40 -3.94 -16.57
CA GLU A 118 1.02 -5.23 -16.83
C GLU A 118 1.43 -5.37 -18.30
N SER A 119 2.58 -5.98 -18.57
CA SER A 119 3.17 -6.11 -19.91
C SER A 119 2.29 -6.78 -20.98
N ALA A 120 1.29 -7.58 -20.58
CA ALA A 120 0.33 -8.21 -21.49
C ALA A 120 -0.84 -7.30 -21.89
N SER A 121 -0.94 -6.09 -21.31
CA SER A 121 -2.04 -5.16 -21.55
C SER A 121 -1.93 -4.51 -22.93
N SER A 122 -3.07 -4.38 -23.61
CA SER A 122 -3.21 -3.67 -24.90
C SER A 122 -3.33 -2.16 -24.70
N VAL A 123 -2.31 -1.56 -24.07
CA VAL A 123 -2.19 -0.11 -23.83
C VAL A 123 -0.93 0.44 -24.52
N GLY A 124 -0.72 1.75 -24.49
CA GLY A 124 0.50 2.36 -25.04
C GLY A 124 1.77 1.80 -24.38
N ALA A 125 2.82 1.58 -25.18
CA ALA A 125 4.02 0.86 -24.76
C ALA A 125 4.77 1.50 -23.57
N ASN A 126 4.75 2.83 -23.47
CA ASN A 126 5.41 3.56 -22.38
C ASN A 126 4.66 3.42 -21.04
N ALA A 127 3.36 3.14 -21.10
CA ALA A 127 2.53 2.87 -19.93
C ALA A 127 2.70 1.44 -19.38
N LEU A 128 3.57 0.59 -19.98
CA LEU A 128 3.79 -0.79 -19.54
C LEU A 128 4.93 -0.91 -18.51
N VAL A 129 4.76 -1.80 -17.54
CA VAL A 129 5.82 -2.32 -16.67
C VAL A 129 6.28 -3.65 -17.24
N THR A 130 7.54 -3.70 -17.68
CA THR A 130 8.11 -4.87 -18.38
C THR A 130 8.98 -5.76 -17.51
N ASN A 131 9.46 -5.24 -16.37
CA ASN A 131 10.26 -5.96 -15.38
C ASN A 131 10.20 -5.26 -14.02
N PHE A 132 10.70 -5.95 -13.00
CA PHE A 132 10.78 -5.48 -11.62
C PHE A 132 12.21 -5.53 -11.07
N ASN A 133 13.23 -5.53 -11.94
CA ASN A 133 14.62 -5.81 -11.55
C ASN A 133 15.17 -4.82 -10.53
N ASN A 134 14.71 -3.58 -10.57
CA ASN A 134 15.11 -2.52 -9.64
C ASN A 134 14.00 -2.19 -8.63
N ALA A 135 12.96 -3.03 -8.52
CA ALA A 135 11.86 -2.76 -7.58
C ALA A 135 12.36 -2.77 -6.14
N SER A 136 11.83 -1.86 -5.34
CA SER A 136 12.19 -1.62 -3.94
C SER A 136 10.93 -1.41 -3.12
N GLY A 137 10.93 -1.96 -1.91
CA GLY A 137 9.76 -1.92 -1.03
C GLY A 137 8.58 -2.71 -1.61
N THR A 138 7.38 -2.46 -1.09
CA THR A 138 6.16 -3.16 -1.47
C THR A 138 5.75 -2.89 -2.92
N ILE A 139 5.36 -3.94 -3.63
CA ILE A 139 4.71 -3.84 -4.94
C ILE A 139 3.21 -3.99 -4.73
N TYR A 140 2.47 -2.95 -5.10
CA TYR A 140 1.01 -2.98 -5.11
C TYR A 140 0.52 -3.36 -6.49
N ARG A 141 -0.47 -4.24 -6.53
CA ARG A 141 -1.20 -4.61 -7.73
C ARG A 141 -2.61 -4.08 -7.62
N ALA A 142 -3.02 -3.26 -8.58
CA ALA A 142 -4.37 -2.75 -8.70
C ALA A 142 -5.06 -3.39 -9.91
N VAL A 143 -6.16 -4.09 -9.67
CA VAL A 143 -6.95 -4.76 -10.70
C VAL A 143 -8.19 -3.93 -10.98
N LEU A 144 -8.25 -3.40 -12.20
CA LEU A 144 -9.34 -2.59 -12.71
C LEU A 144 -10.32 -3.52 -13.41
N SER A 145 -11.60 -3.39 -13.08
CA SER A 145 -12.67 -4.20 -13.68
C SER A 145 -13.94 -3.36 -13.85
N THR A 146 -14.90 -3.86 -14.62
CA THR A 146 -16.17 -3.16 -14.81
C THR A 146 -16.87 -2.94 -13.47
N SER A 147 -17.23 -1.68 -13.17
CA SER A 147 -17.90 -1.36 -11.91
C SER A 147 -19.34 -1.90 -11.86
N PRO A 148 -19.84 -2.29 -10.67
CA PRO A 148 -21.26 -2.61 -10.45
C PRO A 148 -22.21 -1.47 -10.84
N VAL A 149 -21.76 -0.22 -10.81
CA VAL A 149 -22.59 0.95 -11.17
C VAL A 149 -22.70 1.17 -12.68
N THR A 150 -21.93 0.42 -13.48
CA THR A 150 -22.09 0.43 -14.94
C THR A 150 -23.53 0.00 -15.27
N PRO A 151 -24.25 0.71 -16.17
CA PRO A 151 -25.62 0.36 -16.54
C PRO A 151 -25.73 -1.10 -17.00
N SER A 152 -26.81 -1.77 -16.59
CA SER A 152 -26.98 -3.22 -16.78
C SER A 152 -27.04 -3.67 -18.24
N ASN A 153 -27.38 -2.77 -19.17
CA ASN A 153 -27.33 -3.01 -20.61
C ASN A 153 -25.89 -3.08 -21.16
N PHE A 154 -24.91 -2.54 -20.44
CA PHE A 154 -23.51 -2.49 -20.87
C PHE A 154 -22.57 -3.41 -20.07
N ARG A 155 -23.07 -4.14 -19.08
CA ARG A 155 -22.31 -5.11 -18.30
C ARG A 155 -23.03 -6.45 -18.15
N SER A 156 -22.32 -7.48 -17.69
CA SER A 156 -22.93 -8.74 -17.30
C SER A 156 -23.96 -8.56 -16.17
N GLY A 157 -25.02 -9.38 -16.18
CA GLY A 157 -26.07 -9.36 -15.16
C GLY A 157 -25.58 -9.76 -13.76
N SER A 158 -24.55 -10.61 -13.71
CA SER A 158 -23.89 -11.06 -12.48
C SER A 158 -22.37 -10.98 -12.61
N ARG A 159 -21.68 -11.06 -11.46
CA ARG A 159 -20.22 -11.24 -11.42
C ARG A 159 -19.87 -12.65 -11.93
N ASN A 160 -18.77 -12.77 -12.67
CA ASN A 160 -18.27 -14.06 -13.13
C ASN A 160 -17.56 -14.82 -12.01
N GLY A 161 -16.97 -15.99 -12.32
CA GLY A 161 -16.22 -16.80 -11.35
C GLY A 161 -15.00 -16.08 -10.74
N SER A 162 -14.61 -14.93 -11.28
CA SER A 162 -13.57 -14.05 -10.72
C SER A 162 -14.07 -12.89 -9.88
N GLY A 163 -15.36 -12.89 -9.56
CA GLY A 163 -15.99 -11.85 -8.76
C GLY A 163 -16.02 -10.49 -9.45
N ILE A 164 -15.98 -10.42 -10.80
CA ILE A 164 -16.03 -9.16 -11.55
C ILE A 164 -17.22 -9.12 -12.51
N TYR A 165 -17.69 -7.91 -12.80
CA TYR A 165 -18.54 -7.67 -13.96
C TYR A 165 -17.69 -7.58 -15.23
N THR A 166 -18.31 -7.88 -16.38
CA THR A 166 -17.66 -7.79 -17.70
C THR A 166 -18.46 -6.88 -18.60
N LEU A 167 -17.78 -6.12 -19.48
CA LEU A 167 -18.45 -5.28 -20.49
C LEU A 167 -19.08 -6.14 -21.58
N SER A 168 -20.33 -5.84 -21.94
CA SER A 168 -21.11 -6.65 -22.90
C SER A 168 -21.10 -6.10 -24.34
N SER A 169 -20.76 -4.83 -24.53
CA SER A 169 -20.89 -4.11 -25.81
C SER A 169 -19.54 -3.65 -26.34
N ALA A 170 -19.47 -3.33 -27.63
CA ALA A 170 -18.30 -2.69 -28.23
C ALA A 170 -18.27 -1.19 -27.91
N VAL A 171 -17.07 -0.58 -27.95
CA VAL A 171 -16.87 0.82 -27.56
C VAL A 171 -17.72 1.83 -28.36
N ASN A 172 -18.05 1.51 -29.61
CA ASN A 172 -18.89 2.33 -30.50
C ASN A 172 -20.39 2.24 -30.16
N SER A 173 -20.82 1.18 -29.48
CA SER A 173 -22.18 1.00 -28.96
C SER A 173 -22.32 1.45 -27.51
N TYR A 174 -21.23 1.89 -26.88
CA TYR A 174 -21.19 2.40 -25.52
C TYR A 174 -21.26 3.93 -25.53
N HIS A 175 -22.46 4.44 -25.23
CA HIS A 175 -22.80 5.86 -25.35
C HIS A 175 -22.68 6.64 -24.03
N GLU A 176 -22.20 6.01 -22.96
CA GLU A 176 -21.91 6.73 -21.71
C GLU A 176 -20.69 7.65 -21.91
N GLY A 177 -20.71 8.80 -21.23
CA GLY A 177 -19.60 9.76 -21.25
C GLY A 177 -18.40 9.33 -20.38
N PHE A 178 -18.53 8.24 -19.62
CA PHE A 178 -17.49 7.75 -18.74
C PHE A 178 -17.54 6.21 -18.62
N LEU A 179 -16.40 5.60 -18.35
CA LEU A 179 -16.25 4.18 -18.05
C LEU A 179 -16.05 4.04 -16.55
N ALA A 180 -17.06 3.51 -15.85
CA ALA A 180 -16.98 3.24 -14.42
C ALA A 180 -16.15 1.96 -14.16
N LEU A 181 -15.13 2.09 -13.33
CA LEU A 181 -14.21 1.03 -12.97
C LEU A 181 -14.23 0.77 -11.46
N GLU A 182 -14.27 -0.49 -11.07
CA GLU A 182 -13.97 -0.96 -9.72
C GLU A 182 -12.48 -1.34 -9.67
N ILE A 183 -11.74 -0.70 -8.77
CA ILE A 183 -10.31 -0.94 -8.55
C ILE A 183 -10.14 -1.68 -7.23
N ARG A 184 -9.53 -2.86 -7.32
CA ARG A 184 -9.17 -3.70 -6.16
C ARG A 184 -7.66 -3.72 -6.01
N ILE A 185 -7.15 -3.26 -4.87
CA ILE A 185 -5.72 -3.18 -4.57
C ILE A 185 -5.32 -4.38 -3.72
N PHE A 186 -4.16 -4.95 -4.02
CA PHE A 186 -3.50 -6.03 -3.30
C PHE A 186 -2.06 -5.62 -3.00
N ALA A 187 -1.61 -5.74 -1.74
CA ALA A 187 -0.20 -5.57 -1.37
C ALA A 187 0.49 -6.92 -1.41
N ARG A 188 1.58 -7.05 -2.19
CA ARG A 188 2.23 -8.35 -2.37
C ARG A 188 3.69 -8.30 -1.92
N GLU A 189 3.92 -8.52 -0.62
CA GLU A 189 5.24 -8.93 -0.11
C GLU A 189 5.70 -10.26 -0.74
N GLN A 190 4.75 -11.12 -1.11
CA GLN A 190 4.99 -12.38 -1.80
C GLN A 190 5.47 -12.19 -3.26
N ASP A 191 5.12 -11.06 -3.90
CA ASP A 191 5.59 -10.74 -5.25
C ASP A 191 7.06 -10.41 -5.28
N LEU A 192 7.58 -9.67 -4.29
CA LEU A 192 9.02 -9.47 -4.17
C LEU A 192 9.77 -10.79 -4.05
N ARG A 193 9.27 -11.73 -3.24
CA ARG A 193 9.88 -13.05 -3.09
C ARG A 193 9.80 -13.87 -4.38
N ALA A 194 8.69 -13.81 -5.11
CA ALA A 194 8.52 -14.49 -6.41
C ALA A 194 9.38 -13.87 -7.53
N ILE A 195 9.55 -12.54 -7.52
CA ILE A 195 10.42 -11.79 -8.44
C ILE A 195 11.89 -12.09 -8.14
N GLN A 196 12.30 -12.03 -6.87
CA GLN A 196 13.67 -12.30 -6.43
C GLN A 196 14.09 -13.77 -6.63
N SER A 197 13.13 -14.70 -6.62
CA SER A 197 13.37 -16.12 -6.94
C SER A 197 13.31 -16.45 -8.43
N GLY A 198 13.02 -15.47 -9.30
CA GLY A 198 12.82 -15.71 -10.74
C GLY A 198 11.59 -16.56 -11.06
N SER A 199 10.69 -16.77 -10.09
CA SER A 199 9.52 -17.64 -10.18
C SER A 199 8.25 -16.91 -10.65
N MET A 200 8.29 -15.58 -10.79
CA MET A 200 7.23 -14.85 -11.47
C MET A 200 7.42 -15.03 -12.98
N ASP A 201 6.79 -16.06 -13.55
CA ASP A 201 6.69 -16.17 -14.99
C ASP A 201 5.86 -14.99 -15.53
N ARG A 202 6.40 -14.29 -16.52
CA ARG A 202 5.90 -13.01 -17.09
C ARG A 202 4.50 -13.14 -17.71
N THR A 203 3.95 -14.34 -17.72
CA THR A 203 2.70 -14.78 -18.35
C THR A 203 1.67 -15.35 -17.38
N THR A 204 2.02 -15.52 -16.09
CA THR A 204 1.10 -16.02 -15.06
C THR A 204 0.90 -14.97 -13.98
N THR A 205 0.36 -13.81 -14.36
CA THR A 205 -0.35 -12.97 -13.40
C THR A 205 -1.61 -13.73 -13.07
N ILE A 206 -1.59 -14.42 -11.93
CA ILE A 206 -2.60 -15.38 -11.56
C ILE A 206 -3.91 -14.65 -11.21
N LEU A 207 -4.66 -14.21 -12.23
CA LEU A 207 -6.05 -13.76 -12.09
C LEU A 207 -6.89 -14.87 -11.43
N ALA A 208 -6.55 -16.14 -11.66
CA ALA A 208 -7.22 -17.30 -11.08
C ALA A 208 -7.08 -17.41 -9.54
N ASN A 209 -6.07 -16.79 -8.93
CA ASN A 209 -5.79 -16.86 -7.48
C ASN A 209 -6.29 -15.63 -6.74
N LEU A 210 -6.58 -14.53 -7.45
CA LEU A 210 -7.19 -13.33 -6.87
C LEU A 210 -8.58 -13.56 -6.29
N ASN A 211 -9.26 -14.62 -6.73
CA ASN A 211 -10.60 -14.95 -6.23
C ASN A 211 -10.59 -15.42 -4.78
N ASN A 212 -9.44 -15.92 -4.32
CA ASN A 212 -9.24 -16.41 -2.97
C ASN A 212 -8.47 -15.40 -2.09
N GLU A 213 -8.12 -14.24 -2.64
CA GLU A 213 -7.35 -13.19 -1.96
C GLU A 213 -8.26 -12.00 -1.69
N GLU A 214 -8.31 -11.55 -0.44
CA GLU A 214 -9.07 -10.36 -0.08
C GLU A 214 -8.29 -9.10 -0.47
N PRO A 215 -8.89 -8.15 -1.22
CA PRO A 215 -8.23 -6.89 -1.53
C PRO A 215 -8.09 -6.06 -0.25
N ILE A 216 -6.91 -5.47 -0.04
CA ILE A 216 -6.66 -4.58 1.09
C ILE A 216 -7.47 -3.28 0.98
N PHE A 217 -7.85 -2.90 -0.24
CA PHE A 217 -8.71 -1.74 -0.48
C PHE A 217 -9.46 -1.90 -1.81
N THR A 218 -10.72 -1.47 -1.83
CA THR A 218 -11.55 -1.44 -3.05
C THR A 218 -12.24 -0.09 -3.17
N TYR A 219 -12.18 0.52 -4.35
CA TYR A 219 -12.87 1.77 -4.62
C TYR A 219 -13.35 1.85 -6.07
N ASN A 220 -14.27 2.77 -6.36
CA ASN A 220 -14.76 3.04 -7.71
C ASN A 220 -14.15 4.33 -8.26
N THR A 221 -13.84 4.33 -9.55
CA THR A 221 -13.38 5.49 -10.30
C THR A 221 -14.03 5.52 -11.68
N ALA A 222 -13.82 6.60 -12.43
CA ALA A 222 -14.35 6.73 -13.79
C ALA A 222 -13.32 7.35 -14.73
N ILE A 223 -13.23 6.80 -15.94
CA ILE A 223 -12.46 7.38 -17.05
C ILE A 223 -13.42 8.11 -17.98
N VAL A 224 -13.24 9.41 -18.13
CA VAL A 224 -14.06 10.22 -19.04
C VAL A 224 -13.62 10.00 -20.49
N ARG A 225 -14.60 10.04 -21.41
CA ARG A 225 -14.37 9.91 -22.85
C ARG A 225 -13.59 11.10 -23.43
#